data_AF-A0A5Q4ST12-F1
#
_entry.id   AF-A0A5Q4ST12-F1
#
_cell.length_a   1.000
_cell.length_b   1.000
_cell.length_c   1.000
_cell.angle_alpha   90.00
_cell.angle_beta   90.00
_cell.angle_gamma   90.00
#
_symmetry.space_group_name_H-M   'P 1'
#
loop_
_entity.id
_entity.type
_entity.pdbx_description
1 polymer ?
#
loop_
_entity_poly.entity_id
_entity_poly.type
_entity_poly.pdbx_seq_one_letter_code
_entity_poly.pdbx_strand_id
1 'polypeptide(L)'
;MPHYPDMTAYAYDASDQEMLNVGWLAPDYAFRTGIVDDRVINALKALSSAYDNQTRGVHDCEFCPTERPVILGGPAFDTQVWLGSAEIRAQDTDGIVYSAPNLVIHYITEHRYCPPEEFCRAVVRTAGMDGPDELVLAD
;
A
#
# COMPACT_ATOMS: atom_id res chain seq x y z
N MET A 1 3.74 -12.40 6.74
CA MET A 1 3.08 -12.14 5.44
C MET A 1 3.75 -12.98 4.37
N PRO A 2 3.03 -13.45 3.33
CA PRO A 2 3.72 -13.97 2.14
C PRO A 2 4.51 -12.83 1.48
N HIS A 3 5.70 -13.16 0.95
CA HIS A 3 6.52 -12.21 0.23
C HIS A 3 6.30 -12.33 -1.28
N TYR A 4 6.03 -11.18 -1.92
CA TYR A 4 6.06 -11.04 -3.36
C TYR A 4 6.90 -9.81 -3.71
N PRO A 5 7.97 -9.93 -4.53
CA PRO A 5 8.77 -8.77 -4.89
C PRO A 5 7.92 -7.70 -5.56
N ASP A 6 8.24 -6.44 -5.31
CA ASP A 6 7.54 -5.33 -5.96
C ASP A 6 7.60 -5.46 -7.49
N MET A 7 6.53 -5.02 -8.15
CA MET A 7 6.39 -5.02 -9.61
C MET A 7 6.35 -6.42 -10.26
N THR A 8 6.12 -7.47 -9.48
CA THR A 8 5.83 -8.82 -10.00
C THR A 8 4.33 -9.03 -10.19
N ALA A 9 3.94 -9.98 -11.05
CA ALA A 9 2.54 -10.32 -11.25
C ALA A 9 1.85 -10.76 -9.95
N TYR A 10 0.63 -10.26 -9.71
CA TYR A 10 -0.16 -10.55 -8.53
C TYR A 10 -0.40 -12.05 -8.36
N ALA A 11 -0.18 -12.55 -7.15
CA ALA A 11 -0.18 -13.98 -6.85
C ALA A 11 -0.79 -14.33 -5.49
N TYR A 12 -1.38 -13.36 -4.78
CA TYR A 12 -1.94 -13.61 -3.45
C TYR A 12 -3.27 -14.37 -3.50
N ASP A 13 -4.15 -14.02 -4.43
CA ASP A 13 -5.42 -14.72 -4.67
C ASP A 13 -5.70 -14.86 -6.17
N ALA A 14 -6.66 -15.72 -6.53
CA ALA A 14 -7.13 -15.84 -7.89
C ALA A 14 -7.88 -14.55 -8.30
N SER A 15 -7.43 -13.93 -9.40
CA SER A 15 -8.08 -12.77 -9.97
C SER A 15 -8.11 -12.87 -11.50
N ASP A 16 -9.22 -12.48 -12.11
CA ASP A 16 -9.34 -12.34 -13.57
C ASP A 16 -8.72 -11.02 -14.09
N GLN A 17 -8.24 -10.17 -13.17
CA GLN A 17 -7.61 -8.90 -13.47
C GLN A 17 -6.09 -9.02 -13.31
N GLU A 18 -5.34 -8.67 -14.35
CA GLU A 18 -3.90 -8.55 -14.25
C GLU A 18 -3.53 -7.38 -13.34
N MET A 19 -2.69 -7.66 -12.34
CA MET A 19 -2.22 -6.70 -11.35
C MET A 19 -0.75 -6.93 -11.02
N LEU A 20 -0.08 -5.91 -10.48
CA LEU A 20 1.28 -5.99 -9.95
C LEU A 20 1.30 -5.90 -8.42
N ASN A 21 2.11 -6.72 -7.78
CA ASN A 21 2.34 -6.70 -6.34
C ASN A 21 3.17 -5.49 -5.93
N VAL A 22 2.78 -4.84 -4.84
CA VAL A 22 3.60 -3.82 -4.16
C VAL A 22 3.47 -3.97 -2.65
N GLY A 23 4.57 -3.89 -1.90
CA GLY A 23 4.54 -3.86 -0.43
C GLY A 23 4.18 -5.20 0.24
N TRP A 24 4.35 -6.32 -0.46
CA TRP A 24 4.22 -7.67 0.10
C TRP A 24 5.57 -8.10 0.70
N LEU A 25 5.89 -7.53 1.85
CA LEU A 25 7.21 -7.63 2.49
C LEU A 25 7.28 -8.80 3.49
N ALA A 26 8.50 -9.32 3.71
CA ALA A 26 8.79 -10.25 4.80
C ALA A 26 10.24 -10.07 5.32
N PRO A 27 10.54 -10.46 6.58
CA PRO A 27 11.84 -10.20 7.23
C PRO A 27 13.09 -10.70 6.50
N ASP A 28 12.99 -11.80 5.76
CA ASP A 28 14.13 -12.41 5.07
C ASP A 28 14.49 -11.73 3.73
N TYR A 29 13.74 -10.70 3.33
CA TYR A 29 13.91 -10.02 2.04
C TYR A 29 14.16 -8.53 2.27
N ALA A 30 15.25 -8.03 1.72
CA ALA A 30 15.54 -6.61 1.73
C ALA A 30 14.53 -5.85 0.87
N PHE A 31 14.14 -4.67 1.32
CA PHE A 31 13.30 -3.75 0.57
C PHE A 31 13.93 -2.36 0.56
N ARG A 32 13.56 -1.57 -0.45
CA ARG A 32 14.02 -0.18 -0.58
C ARG A 32 13.46 0.64 0.59
N THR A 33 14.31 1.43 1.23
CA THR A 33 13.91 2.36 2.28
C THR A 33 14.15 3.80 1.86
N GLY A 34 13.33 4.73 2.32
CA GLY A 34 13.43 6.12 1.92
C GLY A 34 12.37 7.03 2.54
N ILE A 35 12.38 8.28 2.12
CA ILE A 35 11.33 9.27 2.33
C ILE A 35 10.26 9.06 1.26
N VAL A 36 9.01 9.08 1.68
CA VAL A 36 7.83 9.01 0.82
C VAL A 36 6.99 10.26 1.05
N ASP A 37 6.58 10.92 -0.04
CA ASP A 37 5.73 12.10 -0.03
C ASP A 37 4.44 11.86 0.77
N ASP A 38 4.09 12.79 1.67
CA ASP A 38 2.88 12.72 2.49
C ASP A 38 1.60 12.59 1.66
N ARG A 39 1.60 13.09 0.41
CA ARG A 39 0.47 12.90 -0.52
C ARG A 39 0.21 11.42 -0.81
N VAL A 40 1.25 10.61 -0.94
CA VAL A 40 1.11 9.16 -1.17
C VAL A 40 0.53 8.49 0.08
N ILE A 41 1.04 8.84 1.27
CA ILE A 41 0.56 8.29 2.53
C ILE A 41 -0.92 8.66 2.74
N ASN A 42 -1.30 9.92 2.51
CA ASN A 42 -2.68 10.38 2.62
C ASN A 42 -3.60 9.72 1.59
N ALA A 43 -3.13 9.52 0.36
CA ALA A 43 -3.89 8.82 -0.67
C ALA A 43 -4.11 7.34 -0.30
N LEU A 44 -3.09 6.63 0.19
CA LEU A 44 -3.26 5.25 0.69
C LEU A 44 -4.28 5.18 1.83
N LYS A 45 -4.19 6.11 2.81
CA LYS A 45 -5.16 6.19 3.91
C LYS A 45 -6.57 6.47 3.42
N ALA A 46 -6.73 7.33 2.40
CA ALA A 46 -8.04 7.62 1.83
C ALA A 46 -8.66 6.38 1.15
N LEU A 47 -7.84 5.58 0.47
CA LEU A 47 -8.27 4.36 -0.22
C LEU A 47 -8.48 3.17 0.73
N SER A 48 -7.82 3.15 1.89
CA SER A 48 -7.81 1.98 2.78
C SER A 48 -9.18 1.56 3.33
N SER A 49 -10.19 2.44 3.29
CA SER A 49 -11.56 2.11 3.73
C SER A 49 -12.41 1.42 2.66
N ALA A 50 -11.87 1.18 1.46
CA ALA A 50 -12.55 0.39 0.43
C ALA A 50 -12.51 -1.12 0.74
N TYR A 51 -11.54 -1.56 1.56
CA TYR A 51 -11.36 -2.95 1.99
C TYR A 51 -11.28 -3.94 0.81
N ASP A 52 -10.50 -3.61 -0.22
CA ASP A 52 -10.27 -4.52 -1.35
C ASP A 52 -9.72 -5.85 -0.85
N ASN A 53 -10.24 -6.96 -1.36
CA ASN A 53 -9.84 -8.32 -0.97
C ASN A 53 -9.74 -8.55 0.57
N GLN A 54 -10.71 -8.02 1.33
CA GLN A 54 -10.76 -8.21 2.78
C GLN A 54 -10.82 -9.70 3.16
N THR A 55 -9.90 -10.12 4.02
CA THR A 55 -9.85 -11.50 4.52
C THR A 55 -10.41 -11.62 5.95
N ARG A 56 -10.62 -12.86 6.39
CA ARG A 56 -11.02 -13.19 7.77
C ARG A 56 -9.84 -13.18 8.76
N GLY A 57 -8.60 -13.19 8.26
CA GLY A 57 -7.39 -13.15 9.05
C GLY A 57 -6.87 -11.72 9.20
N VAL A 58 -5.99 -11.52 10.18
CA VAL A 58 -5.19 -10.30 10.31
C VAL A 58 -3.74 -10.72 10.37
N HIS A 59 -2.92 -10.12 9.51
CA HIS A 59 -1.47 -10.24 9.54
C HIS A 59 -0.89 -9.09 10.35
N ASP A 60 -0.17 -9.44 11.42
CA ASP A 60 0.61 -8.47 12.18
C ASP A 60 1.90 -8.10 11.43
N CYS A 61 2.48 -6.96 11.80
CA CYS A 61 3.78 -6.56 11.29
C CYS A 61 4.86 -7.50 11.81
N GLU A 62 5.71 -8.03 10.93
CA GLU A 62 6.81 -8.92 11.30
C GLU A 62 8.13 -8.16 11.57
N PHE A 63 8.11 -6.83 11.43
CA PHE A 63 9.30 -5.96 11.57
C PHE A 63 9.32 -5.18 12.90
N CYS A 64 8.23 -5.18 13.66
CA CYS A 64 8.14 -4.50 14.97
C CYS A 64 7.13 -5.21 15.89
N PRO A 65 7.11 -4.88 17.20
CA PRO A 65 6.14 -5.46 18.13
C PRO A 65 4.74 -4.85 18.05
N THR A 66 4.44 -3.96 17.08
CA THR A 66 3.12 -3.33 16.95
C THR A 66 2.11 -4.36 16.46
N GLU A 67 1.20 -4.74 17.35
CA GLU A 67 0.08 -5.62 17.01
C GLU A 67 -1.06 -4.80 16.41
N ARG A 68 -1.66 -5.32 15.33
CA ARG A 68 -2.90 -4.78 14.72
C ARG A 68 -2.91 -3.25 14.56
N PRO A 69 -1.99 -2.67 13.77
CA PRO A 69 -1.94 -1.22 13.60
C PRO A 69 -3.26 -0.68 13.05
N VAL A 70 -3.72 0.44 13.64
CA VAL A 70 -4.96 1.13 13.26
C VAL A 70 -4.63 2.54 12.81
N ILE A 71 -5.30 2.97 11.74
CA ILE A 71 -5.23 4.35 11.24
C ILE A 71 -6.62 4.96 11.16
N LEU A 72 -6.65 6.28 10.99
CA LEU A 72 -7.81 6.97 10.44
C LEU A 72 -7.67 7.02 8.92
N GLY A 73 -8.52 6.26 8.23
CA GLY A 73 -8.60 6.18 6.78
C GLY A 73 -9.93 6.70 6.24
N GLY A 74 -10.16 6.43 4.96
CA GLY A 74 -11.28 6.93 4.18
C GLY A 74 -11.10 8.38 3.70
N PRO A 75 -11.91 8.84 2.74
CA PRO A 75 -11.72 10.16 2.12
C PRO A 75 -11.78 11.34 3.10
N ALA A 76 -12.49 11.18 4.23
CA ALA A 76 -12.61 12.19 5.28
C ALA A 76 -11.63 11.97 6.46
N PHE A 77 -10.80 10.92 6.42
CA PHE A 77 -9.88 10.54 7.50
C PHE A 77 -10.56 10.39 8.87
N ASP A 78 -11.74 9.79 8.89
CA ASP A 78 -12.58 9.62 10.08
C ASP A 78 -12.95 8.16 10.36
N THR A 79 -12.57 7.25 9.48
CA THR A 79 -12.87 5.82 9.58
C THR A 79 -11.70 5.09 10.24
N GLN A 80 -11.94 4.41 11.36
CA GLN A 80 -10.93 3.52 11.93
C GLN A 80 -10.75 2.30 11.02
N VAL A 81 -9.55 2.15 10.45
CA VAL A 81 -9.19 1.03 9.58
C VAL A 81 -8.11 0.20 10.26
N TRP A 82 -8.41 -1.09 10.47
CA TRP A 82 -7.44 -2.08 10.93
C TRP A 82 -6.58 -2.54 9.76
N LEU A 83 -5.27 -2.36 9.88
CA LEU A 83 -4.32 -2.80 8.87
C LEU A 83 -3.99 -4.28 9.03
N GLY A 84 -3.49 -4.89 7.94
CA GLY A 84 -3.09 -6.30 7.89
C GLY A 84 -4.21 -7.26 7.49
N SER A 85 -5.37 -6.77 7.04
CA SER A 85 -6.53 -7.64 6.76
C SER A 85 -7.18 -7.42 5.40
N ALA A 86 -6.74 -6.41 4.66
CA ALA A 86 -7.25 -6.04 3.35
C ALA A 86 -6.08 -5.65 2.43
N GLU A 87 -6.42 -5.37 1.18
CA GLU A 87 -5.58 -4.76 0.16
C GLU A 87 -6.05 -3.33 -0.15
N ILE A 88 -5.21 -2.62 -0.89
CA ILE A 88 -5.50 -1.37 -1.56
C ILE A 88 -5.20 -1.59 -3.04
N ARG A 89 -6.16 -1.30 -3.90
CA ARG A 89 -5.98 -1.33 -5.35
C ARG A 89 -5.79 0.09 -5.89
N ALA A 90 -4.77 0.28 -6.70
CA ALA A 90 -4.47 1.54 -7.36
C ALA A 90 -4.32 1.31 -8.86
N GLN A 91 -4.83 2.21 -9.69
CA GLN A 91 -4.80 2.11 -11.14
C GLN A 91 -4.06 3.30 -11.75
N ASP A 92 -3.16 3.01 -12.70
CA ASP A 92 -2.51 4.03 -13.53
C ASP A 92 -3.28 4.27 -14.85
N THR A 93 -2.90 5.32 -15.59
CA THR A 93 -3.54 5.76 -16.84
C THR A 93 -3.51 4.74 -17.96
N ASP A 94 -2.48 3.90 -18.02
CA ASP A 94 -2.34 2.84 -19.02
C ASP A 94 -3.14 1.58 -18.66
N GLY A 95 -3.95 1.64 -17.58
CA GLY A 95 -4.80 0.54 -17.14
C GLY A 95 -4.09 -0.47 -16.22
N ILE A 96 -2.79 -0.31 -15.99
CA ILE A 96 -2.03 -1.13 -15.03
C ILE A 96 -2.63 -0.94 -13.64
N VAL A 97 -2.92 -2.06 -12.98
CA VAL A 97 -3.42 -2.07 -11.61
C VAL A 97 -2.37 -2.66 -10.67
N TYR A 98 -2.24 -2.03 -9.51
CA TYR A 98 -1.35 -2.46 -8.45
C TYR A 98 -2.19 -2.92 -7.27
N SER A 99 -1.77 -4.02 -6.65
CA SER A 99 -2.33 -4.50 -5.38
C SER A 99 -1.24 -4.49 -4.31
N ALA A 100 -1.56 -3.82 -3.21
CA ALA A 100 -0.75 -3.80 -2.01
C ALA A 100 -1.58 -4.22 -0.80
N PRO A 101 -1.02 -4.92 0.20
CA PRO A 101 -1.70 -5.08 1.47
C PRO A 101 -1.91 -3.70 2.10
N ASN A 102 -3.03 -3.46 2.78
CA ASN A 102 -3.25 -2.18 3.45
C ASN A 102 -2.21 -1.91 4.56
N LEU A 103 -1.50 -2.95 5.01
CA LEU A 103 -0.34 -2.87 5.89
C LEU A 103 0.85 -2.10 5.29
N VAL A 104 0.87 -1.86 3.97
CA VAL A 104 1.85 -1.00 3.28
C VAL A 104 1.93 0.40 3.91
N ILE A 105 0.81 0.92 4.43
CA ILE A 105 0.77 2.22 5.12
C ILE A 105 1.70 2.20 6.33
N HIS A 106 1.62 1.15 7.15
CA HIS A 106 2.47 0.97 8.32
C HIS A 106 3.93 0.73 7.92
N TYR A 107 4.18 -0.02 6.85
CA TYR A 107 5.54 -0.23 6.35
C TYR A 107 6.19 1.09 5.90
N ILE A 108 5.45 1.98 5.25
CA ILE A 108 5.96 3.30 4.86
C ILE A 108 6.24 4.15 6.10
N THR A 109 5.28 4.27 7.03
CA THR A 109 5.39 5.23 8.14
C THR A 109 6.35 4.78 9.24
N GLU A 110 6.39 3.48 9.57
CA GLU A 110 7.17 2.96 10.69
C GLU A 110 8.48 2.27 10.25
N HIS A 111 8.50 1.74 9.02
CA HIS A 111 9.65 0.97 8.51
C HIS A 111 10.37 1.67 7.36
N ARG A 112 9.94 2.89 7.00
CA ARG A 112 10.50 3.71 5.92
C ARG A 112 10.55 2.97 4.59
N TYR A 113 9.69 1.97 4.38
CA TYR A 113 9.57 1.32 3.08
C TYR A 113 9.28 2.38 2.02
N CYS A 114 10.07 2.40 0.94
CA CYS A 114 9.90 3.32 -0.18
C CYS A 114 9.39 2.53 -1.39
N PRO A 115 8.08 2.63 -1.72
CA PRO A 115 7.49 1.90 -2.83
C PRO A 115 8.03 2.36 -4.20
N PRO A 116 7.84 1.55 -5.26
CA PRO A 116 8.06 1.98 -6.63
C PRO A 116 7.31 3.28 -6.97
N GLU A 117 7.92 4.15 -7.77
CA GLU A 117 7.37 5.46 -8.07
C GLU A 117 6.06 5.37 -8.88
N GLU A 118 5.99 4.39 -9.78
CA GLU A 118 4.80 4.09 -10.58
C GLU A 118 3.59 3.81 -9.70
N PHE A 119 3.78 3.02 -8.64
CA PHE A 119 2.73 2.74 -7.66
C PHE A 119 2.31 4.00 -6.91
N CYS A 120 3.28 4.79 -6.42
CA CYS A 120 3.01 6.04 -5.72
C CYS A 120 2.16 7.01 -6.57
N ARG A 121 2.47 7.15 -7.86
CA ARG A 121 1.68 7.96 -8.80
C ARG A 121 0.27 7.39 -9.00
N ALA A 122 0.15 6.07 -9.18
CA ALA A 122 -1.14 5.40 -9.35
C ALA A 122 -2.05 5.57 -8.12
N VAL A 123 -1.51 5.44 -6.90
CA VAL A 123 -2.24 5.64 -5.64
C VAL A 123 -2.79 7.07 -5.56
N VAL A 124 -1.92 8.06 -5.75
CA VAL A 124 -2.31 9.48 -5.65
C VAL A 124 -3.39 9.82 -6.67
N ARG A 125 -3.25 9.32 -7.91
CA ARG A 125 -4.28 9.47 -8.95
C ARG A 125 -5.58 8.78 -8.58
N THR A 126 -5.53 7.53 -8.12
CA THR A 126 -6.73 6.74 -7.74
C THR A 126 -7.51 7.44 -6.63
N ALA A 127 -6.81 8.08 -5.68
CA ALA A 127 -7.41 8.86 -4.62
C ALA A 127 -7.90 10.26 -5.05
N GLY A 128 -7.65 10.68 -6.30
CA GLY A 128 -7.97 12.03 -6.79
C GLY A 128 -7.15 13.13 -6.10
N MET A 129 -5.93 12.81 -5.67
CA MET A 129 -5.01 13.71 -4.97
C MET A 129 -3.81 14.12 -5.85
N ASP A 130 -3.93 13.95 -7.16
CA ASP A 130 -2.92 14.37 -8.12
C ASP A 130 -2.74 15.90 -8.09
N GLY A 131 -1.50 16.32 -8.31
CA GLY A 131 -1.11 17.72 -8.29
C GLY A 131 -0.03 18.00 -9.34
N PRO A 132 0.26 19.29 -9.60
CA PRO A 132 1.24 19.69 -10.61
C PRO A 132 2.68 19.36 -10.20
N ASP A 133 2.95 19.22 -8.90
CA ASP A 133 4.29 18.97 -8.37
C ASP A 133 4.61 17.47 -8.37
N GLU A 134 5.84 17.12 -8.78
CA GLU A 134 6.36 15.75 -8.73
C GLU A 134 6.35 15.20 -7.29
N LEU A 135 6.16 13.88 -7.14
CA LEU A 135 6.21 13.22 -5.85
C LEU A 135 7.65 13.15 -5.36
N VAL A 136 7.87 13.48 -4.08
CA VAL A 136 9.19 13.37 -3.47
C VAL A 136 9.40 11.95 -2.94
N LEU A 137 10.23 11.16 -3.64
CA LEU A 137 10.71 9.85 -3.19
C LEU A 137 12.25 9.87 -3.16
N ALA A 138 12.86 9.65 -2.00
CA ALA A 138 14.32 9.72 -1.83
C ALA A 138 14.83 8.63 -0.90
N ASP A 139 16.01 8.07 -1.19
CA ASP A 139 16.65 7.01 -0.38
C ASP A 139 17.46 7.58 0.79
#